data_AF-A0A1B0BFS3-F1
#
_entry.id   AF-A0A1B0BFS3-F1
#
_cell.length_a   1.000
_cell.length_b   1.000
_cell.length_c   1.000
_cell.angle_alpha   90.00
_cell.angle_beta   90.00
_cell.angle_gamma   90.00
#
_symmetry.space_group_name_H-M   'P 1'
#
loop_
_entity.id
_entity.type
_entity.pdbx_description
1 polymer ?
#
loop_
_entity_poly.entity_id
_entity_poly.type
_entity_poly.pdbx_seq_one_letter_code
_entity_poly.pdbx_strand_id
1 'polypeptide(L)'
;MRCKNFYCSLVLILWFINICTPNIYNNILNDITKLGLVNVLQETFRAQVPKNNEIFDFIVVGSGAAGSVVANRLSENPKWRIALLESGDYNGESQIGVSYVQSTTNSGRRNSAYRAFIEPIMQRRNNLQIFIFSRVTKILIDPTLKTAYGVEFVYNNISYAIKARKEVVISAGTFNSPQLLMLSGVGPQNILSKLGIPVIKDSPVGVRMYEHASHFGPTFLTNTTGQSLFTANVKPLDVVHFLAGRPDTMLSTLAGVEALTLIKVPISKIPNDWPDVELIFASGSLASDEGTALKIGANFKDEIYNQLYRDIERRRQDHFTVLVMPFHPKSMGRLWLRSKDPLQWPIIDPNYFAESKDVEFMLHGIKAAIAISQTPAMQKIGTRLLPIPVPGCESFQFASDDYWRCSIRTMTYTLHHQVATCRMGPTNDSTAVVSPELRVHGIQKLRIIDSSIIPFPPTAHTNAPAFMIGEKGADLIRTTWKDEM
;
A
#
# COMPACT_ATOMS: atom_id res chain seq x y z
N MET A 1 56.82 38.32 0.37
CA MET A 1 57.28 37.84 -0.97
C MET A 1 56.89 36.38 -1.11
N ARG A 2 56.21 36.03 -2.22
CA ARG A 2 56.02 34.70 -2.87
C ARG A 2 55.86 33.46 -1.93
N CYS A 3 54.80 32.65 -2.05
CA CYS A 3 54.49 31.93 -3.28
C CYS A 3 53.01 31.51 -3.35
N LYS A 4 52.37 31.91 -4.44
CA LYS A 4 50.94 31.73 -4.80
C LYS A 4 50.74 30.55 -5.78
N ASN A 5 51.65 29.58 -5.84
CA ASN A 5 51.72 28.64 -6.97
C ASN A 5 51.23 27.20 -6.72
N PHE A 6 50.65 26.87 -5.55
CA PHE A 6 50.19 25.50 -5.33
C PHE A 6 48.73 25.25 -5.74
N TYR A 7 47.89 26.29 -5.78
CA TYR A 7 46.47 26.15 -6.12
C TYR A 7 46.17 26.15 -7.63
N CYS A 8 47.00 26.80 -8.45
CA CYS A 8 46.78 26.80 -9.92
C CYS A 8 47.22 25.48 -10.59
N SER A 9 48.19 24.76 -10.05
CA SER A 9 48.65 23.49 -10.64
C SER A 9 47.67 22.34 -10.35
N LEU A 10 46.95 22.36 -9.23
CA LEU A 10 45.96 21.33 -8.88
C LEU A 10 44.67 21.45 -9.70
N VAL A 11 44.25 22.67 -10.00
CA VAL A 11 43.04 22.95 -10.80
C VAL A 11 43.27 22.63 -12.29
N LEU A 12 44.48 22.84 -12.82
CA LEU A 12 44.82 22.46 -14.20
C LEU A 12 44.94 20.93 -14.38
N ILE A 13 45.41 20.19 -13.37
CA ILE A 13 45.46 18.72 -13.41
C ILE A 13 44.04 18.12 -13.37
N LEU A 14 43.13 18.69 -12.57
CA LEU A 14 41.73 18.26 -12.50
C LEU A 14 40.92 18.63 -13.74
N TRP A 15 41.31 19.67 -14.49
CA TRP A 15 40.68 20.02 -15.76
C TRP A 15 41.15 19.14 -16.92
N PHE A 16 42.42 18.69 -16.92
CA PHE A 16 42.96 17.76 -17.93
C PHE A 16 42.46 16.31 -17.78
N ILE A 17 42.13 15.86 -16.57
CA ILE A 17 41.62 14.49 -16.33
C ILE A 17 40.17 14.31 -16.84
N ASN A 18 39.42 15.40 -17.04
CA ASN A 18 38.04 15.35 -17.53
C ASN A 18 37.89 15.13 -19.04
N ILE A 19 38.98 15.05 -19.81
CA ILE A 19 38.91 14.93 -21.29
C ILE A 19 39.29 13.52 -21.79
N CYS A 20 39.86 12.63 -20.96
CA CYS A 20 40.24 11.30 -21.43
C CYS A 20 40.17 10.25 -20.30
N THR A 21 39.08 9.47 -20.24
CA THR A 21 39.06 7.99 -20.03
C THR A 21 37.71 7.48 -19.49
N PRO A 22 37.15 6.39 -20.05
CA PRO A 22 35.86 5.82 -19.65
C PRO A 22 35.97 4.87 -18.45
N ASN A 23 36.69 5.24 -17.38
CA ASN A 23 37.00 4.32 -16.27
C ASN A 23 36.71 4.86 -14.85
N ILE A 24 35.90 5.92 -14.73
CA ILE A 24 35.54 6.53 -13.43
C ILE A 24 34.55 5.67 -12.63
N TYR A 25 33.75 4.81 -13.28
CA TYR A 25 32.78 3.93 -12.61
C TYR A 25 33.45 2.89 -11.68
N ASN A 26 34.62 2.38 -12.07
CA ASN A 26 35.33 1.34 -11.29
C ASN A 26 36.04 1.92 -10.05
N ASN A 27 36.41 3.20 -10.07
CA ASN A 27 37.10 3.83 -8.92
C ASN A 27 36.13 4.28 -7.83
N ILE A 28 34.93 4.76 -8.19
CA ILE A 28 33.88 5.07 -7.20
C ILE A 28 33.43 3.80 -6.48
N LEU A 29 33.29 2.68 -7.20
CA LEU A 29 32.95 1.38 -6.59
C LEU A 29 34.04 0.91 -5.61
N ASN A 30 35.31 1.10 -5.97
CA ASN A 30 36.48 0.78 -5.14
C ASN A 30 36.64 1.71 -3.93
N ASP A 31 36.25 2.98 -4.06
CA ASP A 31 36.27 3.95 -2.96
C ASP A 31 35.11 3.72 -1.99
N ILE A 32 33.93 3.30 -2.48
CA ILE A 32 32.79 2.87 -1.64
C ILE A 32 33.12 1.58 -0.85
N THR A 33 33.88 0.65 -1.44
CA THR A 33 34.37 -0.54 -0.73
C THR A 33 35.46 -0.20 0.28
N LYS A 34 36.35 0.76 -0.02
CA LYS A 34 37.39 1.24 0.92
C LYS A 34 36.87 2.08 2.08
N LEU A 35 35.74 2.78 1.90
CA LEU A 35 35.07 3.56 2.95
C LEU A 35 34.29 2.69 3.97
N GLY A 36 34.26 1.36 3.80
CA GLY A 36 33.57 0.47 4.73
C GLY A 36 32.04 0.59 4.72
N LEU A 37 31.46 1.32 3.78
CA LEU A 37 30.00 1.54 3.70
C LEU A 37 29.22 0.30 3.22
N VAL A 38 29.89 -0.65 2.56
CA VAL A 38 29.33 -1.99 2.29
C VAL A 38 29.08 -2.73 3.61
N ASN A 39 29.91 -2.51 4.64
CA ASN A 39 29.73 -3.10 5.95
C ASN A 39 28.62 -2.41 6.75
N VAL A 40 28.26 -1.16 6.47
CA VAL A 40 27.16 -0.49 7.19
C VAL A 40 25.81 -1.14 6.88
N LEU A 41 25.58 -1.56 5.62
CA LEU A 41 24.41 -2.37 5.23
C LEU A 41 24.52 -3.84 5.65
N GLN A 42 25.73 -4.36 5.85
CA GLN A 42 25.94 -5.77 6.22
C GLN A 42 25.95 -5.98 7.74
N GLU A 43 26.33 -4.98 8.53
CA GLU A 43 26.40 -5.03 10.00
C GLU A 43 25.07 -4.66 10.67
N THR A 44 24.25 -3.78 10.07
CA THR A 44 22.89 -3.49 10.58
C THR A 44 21.90 -4.63 10.33
N PHE A 45 22.23 -5.61 9.48
CA PHE A 45 21.34 -6.69 9.03
C PHE A 45 21.87 -8.11 9.26
N ARG A 46 22.91 -8.31 10.08
CA ARG A 46 23.29 -9.69 10.45
C ARG A 46 22.27 -10.27 11.41
N ALA A 47 21.41 -11.15 10.88
CA ALA A 47 20.64 -12.07 11.71
C ALA A 47 21.58 -12.77 12.70
N GLN A 48 21.25 -12.73 14.00
CA GLN A 48 21.95 -13.53 14.99
C GLN A 48 21.57 -14.99 14.76
N VAL A 49 22.36 -15.67 13.93
CA VAL A 49 22.20 -17.11 13.72
C VAL A 49 22.82 -17.83 14.92
N PRO A 50 22.08 -18.75 15.59
CA PRO A 50 22.64 -19.53 16.68
C PRO A 50 23.87 -20.31 16.23
N LYS A 51 24.81 -20.55 17.15
CA LYS A 51 26.01 -21.35 16.85
C LYS A 51 25.60 -22.79 16.52
N ASN A 52 26.42 -23.46 15.70
CA ASN A 52 26.19 -24.86 15.40
C ASN A 52 26.18 -25.68 16.70
N ASN A 53 25.16 -26.52 16.90
CA ASN A 53 24.88 -27.27 18.13
C ASN A 53 24.55 -26.43 19.39
N GLU A 54 24.12 -25.17 19.24
CA GLU A 54 23.62 -24.40 20.37
C GLU A 54 22.30 -24.97 20.92
N ILE A 55 22.19 -25.07 22.24
CA ILE A 55 21.06 -25.70 22.92
C ILE A 55 20.11 -24.63 23.47
N PHE A 56 18.82 -24.82 23.24
CA PHE A 56 17.71 -24.04 23.79
C PHE A 56 16.77 -24.99 24.52
N ASP A 57 16.11 -24.51 25.58
CA ASP A 57 15.09 -25.29 26.29
C ASP A 57 13.85 -25.51 25.40
N PHE A 58 13.52 -24.52 24.57
CA PHE A 58 12.46 -24.61 23.58
C PHE A 58 12.91 -24.01 22.24
N ILE A 59 12.53 -24.67 21.15
CA ILE A 59 12.64 -24.13 19.79
C ILE A 59 11.22 -23.97 19.24
N VAL A 60 10.79 -22.73 19.04
CA VAL A 60 9.54 -22.39 18.37
C VAL A 60 9.85 -22.18 16.90
N VAL A 61 9.26 -23.01 16.02
CA VAL A 61 9.48 -22.95 14.57
C VAL A 61 8.34 -22.16 13.92
N GLY A 62 8.67 -21.00 13.36
CA GLY A 62 7.75 -20.01 12.79
C GLY A 62 7.32 -18.94 13.79
N SER A 63 7.46 -17.67 13.43
CA SER A 63 7.06 -16.50 14.25
C SER A 63 5.77 -15.82 13.81
N GLY A 64 4.97 -16.49 12.96
CA GLY A 64 3.62 -16.03 12.66
C GLY A 64 2.77 -15.88 13.94
N ALA A 65 1.54 -15.40 13.81
CA ALA A 65 0.69 -15.00 14.96
C ALA A 65 0.69 -15.98 16.14
N ALA A 66 0.58 -17.29 15.90
CA ALA A 66 0.60 -18.29 16.96
C ALA A 66 2.01 -18.51 17.57
N GLY A 67 3.04 -18.58 16.74
CA GLY A 67 4.42 -18.81 17.18
C GLY A 67 4.96 -17.67 18.04
N SER A 68 4.66 -16.42 17.68
CA SER A 68 5.01 -15.24 18.49
C SER A 68 4.32 -15.25 19.85
N VAL A 69 3.03 -15.61 19.91
CA VAL A 69 2.31 -15.75 21.20
C VAL A 69 2.92 -16.86 22.06
N VAL A 70 3.24 -18.01 21.48
CA VAL A 70 3.89 -19.13 22.19
C VAL A 70 5.27 -18.73 22.70
N ALA A 71 6.11 -18.12 21.87
CA ALA A 71 7.44 -17.66 22.26
C ALA A 71 7.38 -16.63 23.39
N ASN A 72 6.47 -15.64 23.28
CA ASN A 72 6.25 -14.65 24.32
C ASN A 72 5.86 -15.31 25.65
N ARG A 73 4.89 -16.23 25.64
CA ARG A 73 4.44 -16.95 26.86
C ARG A 73 5.52 -17.83 27.48
N LEU A 74 6.31 -18.54 26.66
CA LEU A 74 7.43 -19.34 27.17
C LEU A 74 8.52 -18.45 27.78
N SER A 75 8.77 -17.28 27.18
CA SER A 75 9.79 -16.33 27.65
C SER A 75 9.45 -15.62 28.97
N GLU A 76 8.20 -15.69 29.45
CA GLU A 76 7.80 -15.15 30.76
C GLU A 76 8.56 -15.83 31.93
N ASN A 77 9.11 -17.04 31.72
CA ASN A 77 10.01 -17.68 32.67
C ASN A 77 11.48 -17.37 32.33
N PRO A 78 12.18 -16.54 33.13
CA PRO A 78 13.54 -16.09 32.81
C PRO A 78 14.61 -17.20 32.91
N LYS A 79 14.26 -18.41 33.38
CA LYS A 79 15.18 -19.55 33.43
C LYS A 79 15.24 -20.35 32.14
N TRP A 80 14.30 -20.15 31.22
CA TRP A 80 14.26 -20.86 29.96
C TRP A 80 14.91 -20.04 28.85
N ARG A 81 15.69 -20.72 28.01
CA ARG A 81 16.21 -20.21 26.74
C ARG A 81 15.29 -20.66 25.61
N ILE A 82 14.66 -19.70 24.95
CA ILE A 82 13.75 -19.94 23.83
C ILE A 82 14.44 -19.48 22.54
N ALA A 83 14.54 -20.36 21.55
CA ALA A 83 14.81 -19.95 20.17
C ALA A 83 13.48 -19.79 19.43
N LEU A 84 13.21 -18.61 18.88
CA LEU A 84 12.15 -18.42 17.89
C LEU A 84 12.79 -18.38 16.51
N LEU A 85 12.57 -19.42 15.72
CA LEU A 85 13.12 -19.54 14.37
C LEU A 85 12.09 -19.04 13.37
N GLU A 86 12.40 -17.94 12.72
CA GLU A 86 11.57 -17.35 11.68
C GLU A 86 12.24 -17.52 10.31
N SER A 87 11.45 -17.90 9.30
CA SER A 87 11.90 -18.00 7.90
C SER A 87 11.51 -16.75 7.07
N GLY A 88 11.48 -15.58 7.71
CA GLY A 88 10.99 -14.30 7.19
C GLY A 88 9.49 -14.31 6.85
N ASP A 89 8.66 -13.71 7.71
CA ASP A 89 7.28 -13.35 7.38
C ASP A 89 7.14 -11.83 7.46
N TYR A 90 6.98 -11.18 6.31
CA TYR A 90 6.81 -9.72 6.26
C TYR A 90 5.49 -9.23 6.88
N ASN A 91 4.60 -10.14 7.28
CA ASN A 91 3.41 -9.84 8.09
C ASN A 91 3.63 -10.04 9.60
N GLY A 92 4.82 -10.50 10.01
CA GLY A 92 5.22 -10.69 11.39
C GLY A 92 5.69 -9.42 12.09
N GLU A 93 6.30 -9.58 13.26
CA GLU A 93 6.80 -8.46 14.09
C GLU A 93 7.98 -7.72 13.43
N SER A 94 8.91 -8.46 12.81
CA SER A 94 10.03 -7.90 12.05
C SER A 94 9.78 -8.06 10.56
N GLN A 95 9.53 -6.95 9.87
CA GLN A 95 9.07 -6.99 8.47
C GLN A 95 10.18 -6.73 7.45
N ILE A 96 11.36 -6.26 7.88
CA ILE A 96 12.45 -5.92 6.97
C ILE A 96 13.03 -7.17 6.32
N GLY A 97 13.14 -7.14 4.99
CA GLY A 97 13.72 -8.25 4.23
C GLY A 97 13.12 -8.36 2.84
N VAL A 98 13.33 -9.53 2.23
CA VAL A 98 12.81 -9.89 0.92
C VAL A 98 11.90 -11.11 1.09
N SER A 99 10.73 -11.09 0.45
CA SER A 99 9.78 -12.21 0.52
C SER A 99 9.03 -12.39 -0.80
N TYR A 100 8.57 -13.61 -1.07
CA TYR A 100 7.57 -13.84 -2.09
C TYR A 100 6.23 -13.26 -1.64
N VAL A 101 5.46 -12.72 -2.58
CA VAL A 101 4.19 -12.09 -2.23
C VAL A 101 3.19 -13.14 -1.71
N GLN A 102 2.59 -12.86 -0.55
CA GLN A 102 1.50 -13.67 -0.01
C GLN A 102 0.16 -13.04 -0.38
N SER A 103 -0.84 -13.86 -0.69
CA SER A 103 -2.14 -13.38 -1.15
C SER A 103 -3.32 -14.24 -0.72
N THR A 104 -4.50 -13.63 -0.69
CA THR A 104 -5.77 -14.32 -0.42
C THR A 104 -6.22 -15.09 -1.67
N THR A 105 -5.68 -16.29 -1.84
CA THR A 105 -6.03 -17.20 -2.94
C THR A 105 -6.44 -18.57 -2.43
N ASN A 106 -7.21 -19.29 -3.25
CA ASN A 106 -7.51 -20.70 -3.07
C ASN A 106 -7.43 -21.38 -4.44
N SER A 107 -6.60 -22.41 -4.57
CA SER A 107 -6.33 -23.11 -5.83
C SER A 107 -6.00 -22.18 -7.01
N GLY A 108 -5.12 -21.20 -6.78
CA GLY A 108 -4.67 -20.24 -7.79
C GLY A 108 -5.68 -19.15 -8.16
N ARG A 109 -6.83 -19.10 -7.50
CA ARG A 109 -7.89 -18.12 -7.76
C ARG A 109 -8.02 -17.16 -6.60
N ARG A 110 -8.36 -15.90 -6.89
CA ARG A 110 -8.71 -14.92 -5.85
C ARG A 110 -9.80 -15.47 -4.95
N ASN A 111 -9.54 -15.51 -3.65
CA ASN A 111 -10.54 -15.85 -2.64
C ASN A 111 -11.02 -14.54 -1.97
N SER A 112 -12.09 -13.95 -2.51
CA SER A 112 -12.61 -12.68 -2.01
C SER A 112 -13.31 -12.82 -0.65
N ALA A 113 -13.53 -11.69 0.05
CA ALA A 113 -14.32 -11.66 1.28
C ALA A 113 -15.70 -12.33 1.11
N TYR A 114 -16.37 -12.13 -0.02
CA TYR A 114 -17.64 -12.77 -0.32
C TYR A 114 -17.52 -14.30 -0.37
N ARG A 115 -16.53 -14.83 -1.12
CA ARG A 115 -16.31 -16.28 -1.25
C ARG A 115 -15.94 -16.93 0.09
N ALA A 116 -15.17 -16.20 0.91
CA ALA A 116 -14.73 -16.71 2.20
C ALA A 116 -15.83 -16.67 3.27
N PHE A 117 -16.60 -15.57 3.38
CA PHE A 117 -17.45 -15.32 4.55
C PHE A 117 -18.96 -15.35 4.26
N ILE A 118 -19.38 -15.15 3.01
CA ILE A 118 -20.81 -15.04 2.65
C ILE A 118 -21.27 -16.28 1.89
N GLU A 119 -20.62 -16.62 0.78
CA GLU A 119 -20.97 -17.77 -0.08
C GLU A 119 -21.19 -19.07 0.74
N PRO A 120 -20.34 -19.44 1.73
CA PRO A 120 -20.49 -20.70 2.46
C PRO A 120 -21.66 -20.78 3.44
N ILE A 121 -22.26 -19.63 3.81
CA ILE A 121 -23.34 -19.54 4.80
C ILE A 121 -24.70 -19.19 4.19
N MET A 122 -24.74 -18.69 2.95
CA MET A 122 -25.97 -18.22 2.29
C MET A 122 -27.08 -19.27 2.25
N GLN A 123 -26.73 -20.54 1.99
CA GLN A 123 -27.71 -21.63 1.93
C GLN A 123 -28.06 -22.21 3.31
N ARG A 124 -27.24 -21.93 4.34
CA ARG A 124 -27.37 -22.55 5.67
C ARG A 124 -28.03 -21.64 6.70
N ARG A 125 -27.97 -20.32 6.50
CA ARG A 125 -28.46 -19.30 7.46
C ARG A 125 -29.64 -18.54 6.85
N ASN A 126 -30.85 -18.82 7.33
CA ASN A 126 -32.08 -18.14 6.91
C ASN A 126 -32.26 -16.73 7.50
N ASN A 127 -31.44 -16.36 8.48
CA ASN A 127 -31.48 -15.07 9.17
C ASN A 127 -30.57 -14.01 8.53
N LEU A 128 -29.92 -14.32 7.41
CA LEU A 128 -29.14 -13.37 6.61
C LEU A 128 -29.87 -13.08 5.29
N GLN A 129 -30.29 -11.83 5.09
CA GLN A 129 -30.88 -11.37 3.84
C GLN A 129 -29.89 -10.44 3.12
N ILE A 130 -29.67 -10.68 1.83
CA ILE A 130 -28.71 -9.94 1.02
C ILE A 130 -29.45 -9.25 -0.12
N PHE A 131 -29.34 -7.93 -0.17
CA PHE A 131 -29.92 -7.08 -1.21
C PHE A 131 -28.79 -6.49 -2.06
N ILE A 132 -28.63 -7.00 -3.28
CA ILE A 132 -27.65 -6.48 -4.25
C ILE A 132 -28.25 -5.29 -5.03
N PHE A 133 -27.40 -4.50 -5.68
CA PHE A 133 -27.78 -3.30 -6.44
C PHE A 133 -28.58 -2.26 -5.63
N SER A 134 -28.42 -2.27 -4.30
CA SER A 134 -29.15 -1.42 -3.35
C SER A 134 -28.22 -0.36 -2.77
N ARG A 135 -28.15 0.82 -3.41
CA ARG A 135 -27.23 1.90 -3.00
C ARG A 135 -27.86 2.69 -1.86
N VAL A 136 -27.32 2.56 -0.65
CA VAL A 136 -27.72 3.39 0.50
C VAL A 136 -27.36 4.86 0.23
N THR A 137 -28.33 5.74 0.41
CA THR A 137 -28.21 7.18 0.13
C THR A 137 -28.25 8.03 1.39
N LYS A 138 -28.86 7.53 2.48
CA LYS A 138 -28.99 8.27 3.74
C LYS A 138 -29.17 7.33 4.93
N ILE A 139 -28.63 7.71 6.08
CA ILE A 139 -28.90 7.10 7.38
C ILE A 139 -30.02 7.89 8.04
N LEU A 140 -31.01 7.18 8.55
CA LEU A 140 -32.13 7.76 9.27
C LEU A 140 -31.74 7.93 10.74
N ILE A 141 -31.62 9.19 11.18
CA ILE A 141 -31.17 9.57 12.52
C ILE A 141 -32.21 10.51 13.14
N ASP A 142 -32.64 10.22 14.36
CA ASP A 142 -33.47 11.14 15.14
C ASP A 142 -32.62 12.37 15.54
N PRO A 143 -33.00 13.60 15.15
CA PRO A 143 -32.18 14.78 15.37
C PRO A 143 -32.09 15.21 16.85
N THR A 144 -33.08 14.82 17.67
CA THR A 144 -33.16 15.17 19.09
C THR A 144 -32.42 14.14 19.93
N LEU A 145 -32.73 12.86 19.73
CA LEU A 145 -32.12 11.75 20.46
C LEU A 145 -30.71 11.42 19.95
N LYS A 146 -30.39 11.86 18.73
CA LYS A 146 -29.16 11.53 18.00
C LYS A 146 -28.97 10.02 17.88
N THR A 147 -30.04 9.31 17.54
CA THR A 147 -30.06 7.85 17.46
C THR A 147 -30.37 7.40 16.05
N ALA A 148 -29.48 6.58 15.47
CA ALA A 148 -29.73 5.96 14.17
C ALA A 148 -30.76 4.83 14.30
N TYR A 149 -31.72 4.78 13.38
CA TYR A 149 -32.82 3.81 13.42
C TYR A 149 -33.11 3.13 12.07
N GLY A 150 -32.36 3.46 11.02
CA GLY A 150 -32.58 2.88 9.70
C GLY A 150 -31.76 3.52 8.59
N VAL A 151 -32.06 3.16 7.35
CA VAL A 151 -31.43 3.69 6.15
C VAL A 151 -32.45 3.89 5.02
N GLU A 152 -32.18 4.85 4.15
CA GLU A 152 -32.80 4.99 2.84
C GLU A 152 -31.83 4.49 1.77
N PHE A 153 -32.33 3.80 0.76
CA PHE A 153 -31.54 3.30 -0.36
C PHE A 153 -32.31 3.32 -1.67
N VAL A 154 -31.60 3.29 -2.79
CA VAL A 154 -32.16 3.23 -4.13
C VAL A 154 -31.90 1.86 -4.75
N TYR A 155 -32.93 1.28 -5.36
CA TYR A 155 -32.86 0.09 -6.19
C TYR A 155 -33.75 0.29 -7.42
N ASN A 156 -33.23 0.07 -8.62
CA ASN A 156 -33.93 0.33 -9.89
C ASN A 156 -34.60 1.72 -9.96
N ASN A 157 -33.89 2.75 -9.51
CA ASN A 157 -34.37 4.14 -9.42
C ASN A 157 -35.60 4.37 -8.50
N ILE A 158 -35.94 3.38 -7.66
CA ILE A 158 -36.99 3.49 -6.65
C ILE A 158 -36.33 3.63 -5.28
N SER A 159 -36.81 4.57 -4.48
CA SER A 159 -36.36 4.78 -3.10
C SER A 159 -37.09 3.87 -2.13
N TYR A 160 -36.34 3.25 -1.24
CA TYR A 160 -36.81 2.38 -0.17
C TYR A 160 -36.27 2.87 1.17
N ALA A 161 -36.97 2.55 2.25
CA ALA A 161 -36.52 2.80 3.61
C ALA A 161 -36.71 1.55 4.48
N ILE A 162 -35.69 1.18 5.24
CA ILE A 162 -35.74 0.06 6.18
C ILE A 162 -35.23 0.50 7.55
N LYS A 163 -35.69 -0.18 8.60
CA LYS A 163 -35.39 0.16 10.01
C LYS A 163 -34.53 -0.91 10.68
N ALA A 164 -33.68 -0.47 11.58
CA ALA A 164 -32.87 -1.32 12.46
C ALA A 164 -33.36 -1.19 13.90
N ARG A 165 -33.66 -2.31 14.56
CA ARG A 165 -34.03 -2.31 16.00
C ARG A 165 -32.81 -2.06 16.91
N LYS A 166 -31.68 -2.66 16.54
CA LYS A 166 -30.42 -2.62 17.30
C LYS A 166 -29.54 -1.47 16.86
N GLU A 167 -28.83 -1.61 15.74
CA GLU A 167 -27.79 -0.68 15.30
C GLU A 167 -27.68 -0.68 13.77
N VAL A 168 -27.27 0.47 13.20
CA VAL A 168 -26.83 0.60 11.81
C VAL A 168 -25.31 0.50 11.78
N VAL A 169 -24.77 -0.30 10.85
CA VAL A 169 -23.32 -0.49 10.69
C VAL A 169 -22.93 -0.09 9.27
N ILE A 170 -22.01 0.86 9.15
CA ILE A 170 -21.48 1.32 7.86
C ILE A 170 -20.19 0.54 7.55
N SER A 171 -20.14 -0.09 6.39
CA SER A 171 -18.94 -0.74 5.84
C SER A 171 -18.79 -0.42 4.34
N ALA A 172 -18.99 0.85 3.97
CA ALA A 172 -19.07 1.29 2.59
C ALA A 172 -17.70 1.67 1.99
N GLY A 173 -16.62 1.56 2.78
CA GLY A 173 -15.25 1.83 2.40
C GLY A 173 -14.86 3.31 2.56
N THR A 174 -13.57 3.58 2.36
CA THR A 174 -12.94 4.86 2.72
C THR A 174 -13.57 6.10 2.08
N PHE A 175 -14.17 6.00 0.91
CA PHE A 175 -14.83 7.14 0.26
C PHE A 175 -16.33 7.24 0.52
N ASN A 176 -17.05 6.11 0.50
CA ASN A 176 -18.51 6.16 0.59
C ASN A 176 -19.01 6.27 2.04
N SER A 177 -18.28 5.73 3.02
CA SER A 177 -18.63 5.85 4.44
C SER A 177 -18.68 7.31 4.92
N PRO A 178 -17.65 8.15 4.69
CA PRO A 178 -17.71 9.57 5.04
C PRO A 178 -18.74 10.33 4.19
N GLN A 179 -18.90 9.99 2.90
CA GLN A 179 -19.94 10.59 2.05
C GLN A 179 -21.34 10.34 2.64
N LEU A 180 -21.64 9.10 3.02
CA LEU A 180 -22.92 8.72 3.58
C LEU A 180 -23.19 9.42 4.92
N LEU A 181 -22.19 9.53 5.80
CA LEU A 181 -22.32 10.30 7.04
C LEU A 181 -22.65 11.77 6.78
N MET A 182 -21.91 12.42 5.87
CA MET A 182 -22.14 13.82 5.54
C MET A 182 -23.55 14.04 4.95
N LEU A 183 -23.99 13.18 4.02
CA LEU A 183 -25.35 13.23 3.47
C LEU A 183 -26.44 13.01 4.53
N SER A 184 -26.09 12.34 5.63
CA SER A 184 -26.96 12.07 6.77
C SER A 184 -26.87 13.14 7.87
N GLY A 185 -26.18 14.26 7.61
CA GLY A 185 -26.08 15.38 8.56
C GLY A 185 -24.99 15.22 9.63
N VAL A 186 -24.05 14.29 9.45
CA VAL A 186 -22.91 14.07 10.35
C VAL A 186 -21.61 14.35 9.61
N GLY A 187 -20.97 15.49 9.91
CA GLY A 187 -19.76 15.93 9.21
C GLY A 187 -19.48 17.42 9.42
N PRO A 188 -18.51 18.01 8.69
CA PRO A 188 -18.09 19.38 8.93
C PRO A 188 -19.24 20.38 8.71
N GLN A 189 -19.63 21.10 9.75
CA GLN A 189 -20.79 22.00 9.73
C GLN A 189 -20.72 23.02 8.58
N ASN A 190 -19.54 23.58 8.32
CA ASN A 190 -19.33 24.54 7.24
C ASN A 190 -19.61 23.97 5.85
N ILE A 191 -19.35 22.67 5.61
CA ILE A 191 -19.65 21.99 4.35
C ILE A 191 -21.15 21.69 4.26
N LEU A 192 -21.71 21.13 5.33
CA LEU A 192 -23.12 20.74 5.37
C LEU A 192 -24.05 21.94 5.20
N SER A 193 -23.81 23.03 5.94
CA SER A 193 -24.60 24.26 5.84
C SER A 193 -24.52 24.90 4.45
N LYS A 194 -23.35 24.88 3.79
CA LYS A 194 -23.19 25.38 2.41
C LYS A 194 -24.03 24.62 1.39
N LEU A 195 -24.26 23.33 1.61
CA LEU A 195 -25.06 22.47 0.73
C LEU A 195 -26.55 22.38 1.15
N GLY A 196 -26.95 23.10 2.21
CA GLY A 196 -28.30 23.05 2.75
C GLY A 196 -28.66 21.70 3.39
N ILE A 197 -27.67 20.96 3.90
CA ILE A 197 -27.88 19.70 4.62
C ILE A 197 -28.05 20.05 6.12
N PRO A 198 -29.17 19.63 6.77
CA PRO A 198 -29.34 19.82 8.20
C PRO A 198 -28.22 19.16 9.01
N VAL A 199 -27.62 19.93 9.93
CA VAL A 199 -26.51 19.45 10.76
C VAL A 199 -27.07 18.78 12.00
N ILE A 200 -26.91 17.46 12.08
CA ILE A 200 -27.23 16.65 13.27
C ILE A 200 -26.05 16.66 14.24
N LYS A 201 -24.83 16.52 13.69
CA LYS A 201 -23.60 16.52 14.47
C LYS A 201 -22.44 17.07 13.63
N ASP A 202 -21.87 18.17 14.10
CA ASP A 202 -20.58 18.64 13.61
C ASP A 202 -19.49 17.61 13.99
N SER A 203 -18.73 17.16 12.99
CA SER A 203 -17.80 16.03 13.10
C SER A 203 -16.69 16.15 12.04
N PRO A 204 -15.43 15.75 12.33
CA PRO A 204 -14.30 15.85 11.40
C PRO A 204 -14.33 14.79 10.27
N VAL A 205 -15.52 14.42 9.78
CA VAL A 205 -15.68 13.44 8.69
C VAL A 205 -15.03 13.95 7.41
N GLY A 206 -14.17 13.12 6.81
CA GLY A 206 -13.49 13.40 5.55
C GLY A 206 -12.35 14.43 5.63
N VAL A 207 -12.09 15.04 6.80
CA VAL A 207 -11.08 16.12 6.92
C VAL A 207 -9.64 15.62 6.86
N ARG A 208 -9.43 14.31 7.02
CA ARG A 208 -8.13 13.64 6.87
C ARG A 208 -8.26 12.46 5.94
N MET A 209 -7.26 12.26 5.10
CA MET A 209 -7.11 11.09 4.27
C MET A 209 -5.63 10.85 4.07
N TYR A 210 -5.18 9.63 4.33
CA TYR A 210 -3.83 9.20 3.96
C TYR A 210 -3.91 8.06 2.96
N GLU A 211 -2.86 7.90 2.17
CA GLU A 211 -2.71 6.78 1.25
C GLU A 211 -1.25 6.55 0.92
N HIS A 212 -0.91 5.32 0.57
CA HIS A 212 0.42 4.93 0.10
C HIS A 212 0.65 5.33 -1.36
N ALA A 213 0.70 6.65 -1.63
CA ALA A 213 1.03 7.17 -2.95
C ALA A 213 2.43 6.69 -3.37
N SER A 214 2.48 5.96 -4.48
CA SER A 214 3.67 5.22 -4.91
C SER A 214 4.24 5.78 -6.20
N HIS A 215 5.49 5.45 -6.49
CA HIS A 215 6.10 5.70 -7.79
C HIS A 215 6.01 4.44 -8.65
N PHE A 216 5.48 4.56 -9.88
CA PHE A 216 5.49 3.48 -10.87
C PHE A 216 6.82 3.48 -11.64
N GLY A 217 7.84 2.88 -11.04
CA GLY A 217 9.19 2.85 -11.59
C GLY A 217 10.25 2.77 -10.49
N PRO A 218 11.52 2.47 -10.82
CA PRO A 218 12.07 2.33 -12.17
C PRO A 218 11.70 1.02 -12.90
N THR A 219 11.73 1.09 -14.24
CA THR A 219 11.60 -0.08 -15.14
C THR A 219 12.98 -0.53 -15.61
N PHE A 220 13.22 -1.83 -15.64
CA PHE A 220 14.47 -2.46 -16.06
C PHE A 220 14.24 -3.44 -17.19
N LEU A 221 15.08 -3.40 -18.21
CA LEU A 221 15.14 -4.39 -19.28
C LEU A 221 16.06 -5.54 -18.88
N THR A 222 15.84 -6.72 -19.44
CA THR A 222 16.69 -7.91 -19.25
C THR A 222 17.17 -8.46 -20.60
N ASN A 223 18.07 -9.44 -20.55
CA ASN A 223 18.51 -10.21 -21.72
C ASN A 223 17.86 -11.60 -21.76
N THR A 224 16.81 -11.80 -20.96
CA THR A 224 16.04 -13.06 -20.95
C THR A 224 15.03 -13.08 -22.10
N THR A 225 14.42 -14.25 -22.30
CA THR A 225 13.34 -14.43 -23.27
C THR A 225 12.15 -15.09 -22.58
N GLY A 226 10.97 -14.47 -22.69
CA GLY A 226 9.70 -15.03 -22.26
C GLY A 226 9.52 -15.10 -20.74
N GLN A 227 10.27 -14.31 -19.96
CA GLN A 227 10.14 -14.23 -18.51
C GLN A 227 9.12 -13.17 -18.08
N SER A 228 8.95 -12.11 -18.86
CA SER A 228 7.96 -11.08 -18.54
C SER A 228 6.55 -11.53 -18.85
N LEU A 229 5.63 -11.06 -18.03
CA LEU A 229 4.22 -11.28 -18.25
C LEU A 229 3.75 -10.38 -19.38
N PHE A 230 3.28 -11.01 -20.44
CA PHE A 230 2.47 -10.39 -21.48
C PHE A 230 1.15 -11.15 -21.58
N THR A 231 0.03 -10.44 -21.66
CA THR A 231 -1.29 -11.05 -21.85
C THR A 231 -1.34 -11.90 -23.11
N ALA A 232 -0.62 -11.49 -24.16
CA ALA A 232 -0.47 -12.24 -25.40
C ALA A 232 0.28 -13.58 -25.27
N ASN A 233 0.94 -13.85 -24.13
CA ASN A 233 1.59 -15.14 -23.86
C ASN A 233 0.67 -16.16 -23.19
N VAL A 234 -0.54 -15.76 -22.77
CA VAL A 234 -1.53 -16.68 -22.19
C VAL A 234 -2.02 -17.66 -23.27
N LYS A 235 -1.86 -18.96 -23.01
CA LYS A 235 -2.26 -20.02 -23.94
C LYS A 235 -3.68 -20.50 -23.63
N PRO A 236 -4.42 -21.06 -24.62
CA PRO A 236 -5.73 -21.66 -24.37
C PRO A 236 -5.71 -22.73 -23.26
N LEU A 237 -4.62 -23.50 -23.15
CA LEU A 237 -4.47 -24.51 -22.11
C LEU A 237 -4.34 -23.90 -20.71
N ASP A 238 -3.73 -22.72 -20.56
CA ASP A 238 -3.67 -22.00 -19.27
C ASP A 238 -5.09 -21.65 -18.79
N VAL A 239 -5.97 -21.25 -19.72
CA VAL A 239 -7.38 -20.96 -19.42
C VAL A 239 -8.09 -22.24 -18.95
N VAL A 240 -7.93 -23.35 -19.67
CA VAL A 240 -8.55 -24.63 -19.31
C VAL A 240 -8.07 -25.10 -17.93
N HIS A 241 -6.76 -25.04 -17.67
CA HIS A 241 -6.17 -25.41 -16.38
C HIS A 241 -6.69 -24.50 -15.25
N PHE A 242 -6.70 -23.18 -15.45
CA PHE A 242 -7.19 -22.22 -14.47
C PHE A 242 -8.68 -22.44 -14.14
N LEU A 243 -9.52 -22.73 -15.14
CA LEU A 243 -10.93 -23.06 -14.96
C LEU A 243 -11.12 -24.41 -14.24
N ALA A 244 -10.23 -25.37 -14.47
CA ALA A 244 -10.17 -26.63 -13.72
C ALA A 244 -9.63 -26.49 -12.29
N GLY A 245 -9.31 -25.27 -11.83
CA GLY A 245 -8.80 -25.01 -10.48
C GLY A 245 -7.33 -25.40 -10.29
N ARG A 246 -6.56 -25.49 -11.38
CA ARG A 246 -5.12 -25.72 -11.29
C ARG A 246 -4.39 -24.40 -10.99
N PRO A 247 -3.57 -24.34 -9.92
CA PRO A 247 -2.86 -23.13 -9.55
C PRO A 247 -1.64 -22.83 -10.41
N ASP A 248 -1.08 -23.82 -11.11
CA ASP A 248 0.12 -23.74 -11.93
C ASP A 248 -0.14 -23.14 -13.32
N THR A 249 -0.69 -21.91 -13.38
CA THR A 249 -0.98 -21.20 -14.63
C THR A 249 -0.58 -19.73 -14.55
N MET A 250 -0.30 -19.10 -15.70
CA MET A 250 -0.06 -17.65 -15.75
C MET A 250 -1.24 -16.84 -15.20
N LEU A 251 -2.48 -17.33 -15.31
CA LEU A 251 -3.68 -16.64 -14.82
C LEU A 251 -3.79 -16.64 -13.28
N SER A 252 -3.02 -17.49 -12.61
CA SER A 252 -2.91 -17.51 -11.15
C SER A 252 -1.90 -16.50 -10.62
N THR A 253 -1.20 -15.76 -11.49
CA THR A 253 -0.23 -14.74 -11.05
C THR A 253 -0.89 -13.62 -10.26
N LEU A 254 -0.15 -13.04 -9.33
CA LEU A 254 -0.64 -12.04 -8.39
C LEU A 254 -0.47 -10.63 -8.96
N ALA A 255 -1.16 -10.38 -10.07
CA ALA A 255 -0.99 -9.17 -10.89
C ALA A 255 0.46 -8.93 -11.34
N GLY A 256 1.24 -10.01 -11.44
CA GLY A 256 2.64 -9.98 -11.83
C GLY A 256 3.63 -9.59 -10.73
N VAL A 257 3.17 -9.35 -9.50
CA VAL A 257 4.07 -9.15 -8.37
C VAL A 257 4.64 -10.50 -7.93
N GLU A 258 5.96 -10.62 -7.89
CA GLU A 258 6.64 -11.84 -7.47
C GLU A 258 7.33 -11.68 -6.12
N ALA A 259 8.00 -10.55 -5.91
CA ALA A 259 8.78 -10.31 -4.71
C ALA A 259 8.49 -8.93 -4.12
N LEU A 260 8.53 -8.88 -2.79
CA LEU A 260 8.48 -7.66 -1.99
C LEU A 260 9.82 -7.49 -1.29
N THR A 261 10.34 -6.27 -1.26
CA THR A 261 11.51 -5.91 -0.44
C THR A 261 11.16 -4.74 0.45
N LEU A 262 11.13 -4.97 1.75
CA LEU A 262 10.81 -3.97 2.75
C LEU A 262 12.12 -3.45 3.33
N ILE A 263 12.34 -2.14 3.24
CA ILE A 263 13.63 -1.54 3.59
C ILE A 263 13.48 -0.37 4.56
N LYS A 264 14.54 -0.17 5.34
CA LYS A 264 14.76 1.01 6.15
C LYS A 264 15.49 2.08 5.33
N VAL A 265 15.10 3.35 5.45
CA VAL A 265 15.83 4.46 4.81
C VAL A 265 16.68 5.23 5.83
N PRO A 266 17.89 5.70 5.48
CA PRO A 266 18.81 6.34 6.43
C PRO A 266 18.28 7.62 7.10
N ILE A 267 17.36 8.34 6.43
CA ILE A 267 16.77 9.59 6.92
C ILE A 267 15.59 9.37 7.89
N SER A 268 15.22 8.11 8.14
CA SER A 268 14.09 7.78 9.00
C SER A 268 14.43 7.92 10.48
N LYS A 269 13.39 8.25 11.25
CA LYS A 269 13.46 8.42 12.71
C LYS A 269 12.51 7.46 13.45
N ILE A 270 11.73 6.67 12.73
CA ILE A 270 10.89 5.62 13.33
C ILE A 270 11.79 4.41 13.67
N PRO A 271 11.36 3.48 14.53
CA PRO A 271 12.14 2.33 14.97
C PRO A 271 12.86 1.57 13.84
N ASN A 272 14.03 0.99 14.14
CA ASN A 272 14.92 0.39 13.14
C ASN A 272 14.38 -0.89 12.52
N ASP A 273 13.49 -1.58 13.22
CA ASP A 273 12.75 -2.78 12.82
C ASP A 273 11.51 -2.46 11.97
N TRP A 274 11.11 -1.19 11.89
CA TRP A 274 9.98 -0.75 11.08
C TRP A 274 10.46 -0.31 9.69
N PRO A 275 10.07 -1.00 8.61
CA PRO A 275 10.42 -0.58 7.27
C PRO A 275 9.72 0.74 6.92
N ASP A 276 10.42 1.53 6.10
CA ASP A 276 9.97 2.84 5.65
C ASP A 276 9.36 2.76 4.24
N VAL A 277 9.89 1.86 3.42
CA VAL A 277 9.56 1.73 2.00
C VAL A 277 9.44 0.25 1.63
N GLU A 278 8.45 -0.05 0.79
CA GLU A 278 8.32 -1.33 0.10
C GLU A 278 8.70 -1.17 -1.38
N LEU A 279 9.51 -2.09 -1.87
CA LEU A 279 9.82 -2.28 -3.28
C LEU A 279 9.03 -3.48 -3.78
N ILE A 280 8.10 -3.23 -4.69
CA ILE A 280 7.18 -4.23 -5.24
C ILE A 280 7.69 -4.60 -6.62
N PHE A 281 8.29 -5.79 -6.75
CA PHE A 281 8.86 -6.27 -8.01
C PHE A 281 7.76 -6.92 -8.85
N ALA A 282 7.36 -6.22 -9.91
CA ALA A 282 6.40 -6.70 -10.89
C ALA A 282 7.13 -7.20 -12.15
N SER A 283 6.88 -8.45 -12.55
CA SER A 283 7.41 -9.10 -13.76
C SER A 283 6.74 -8.57 -15.04
N GLY A 284 6.84 -7.26 -15.25
CA GLY A 284 6.22 -6.54 -16.36
C GLY A 284 6.21 -5.03 -16.15
N SER A 285 5.31 -4.35 -16.86
CA SER A 285 5.05 -2.91 -16.77
C SER A 285 3.68 -2.59 -17.37
N LEU A 286 3.40 -1.31 -17.65
CA LEU A 286 2.22 -0.93 -18.44
C LEU A 286 2.24 -1.56 -19.85
N ALA A 287 3.41 -1.96 -20.38
CA ALA A 287 3.52 -2.65 -21.66
C ALA A 287 2.93 -4.07 -21.65
N SER A 288 2.76 -4.68 -20.47
CA SER A 288 2.41 -6.10 -20.31
C SER A 288 1.02 -6.47 -20.86
N ASP A 289 0.10 -5.51 -20.94
CA ASP A 289 -1.24 -5.74 -21.48
C ASP A 289 -1.54 -4.89 -22.72
N GLU A 290 -0.48 -4.46 -23.40
CA GLU A 290 -0.54 -3.68 -24.64
C GLU A 290 -1.30 -2.34 -24.46
N GLY A 291 -1.26 -1.79 -23.24
CA GLY A 291 -1.83 -0.48 -22.91
C GLY A 291 -3.34 -0.50 -22.77
N THR A 292 -3.92 -1.66 -22.45
CA THR A 292 -5.35 -1.85 -22.27
C THR A 292 -5.77 -1.49 -20.84
N ALA A 293 -5.94 -2.48 -19.96
CA ALA A 293 -6.46 -2.28 -18.61
C ALA A 293 -5.48 -1.54 -17.69
N LEU A 294 -4.18 -1.83 -17.74
CA LEU A 294 -3.17 -1.28 -16.83
C LEU A 294 -2.99 0.22 -17.04
N LYS A 295 -2.77 0.65 -18.28
CA LYS A 295 -2.62 2.07 -18.62
C LYS A 295 -3.89 2.87 -18.30
N ILE A 296 -5.06 2.35 -18.72
CA ILE A 296 -6.36 3.04 -18.50
C ILE A 296 -6.68 3.10 -17.01
N GLY A 297 -6.51 2.00 -16.27
CA GLY A 297 -6.76 1.93 -14.84
C GLY A 297 -5.82 2.82 -14.02
N ALA A 298 -4.56 2.91 -14.44
CA ALA A 298 -3.57 3.82 -13.87
C ALA A 298 -3.77 5.30 -14.26
N ASN A 299 -4.62 5.57 -15.27
CA ASN A 299 -4.84 6.88 -15.85
C ASN A 299 -3.55 7.57 -16.34
N PHE A 300 -2.62 6.80 -16.90
CA PHE A 300 -1.39 7.34 -17.49
C PHE A 300 -1.68 7.99 -18.84
N LYS A 301 -1.07 9.16 -19.08
CA LYS A 301 -1.14 9.87 -20.36
C LYS A 301 -0.58 9.03 -21.50
N ASP A 302 -1.19 9.15 -22.67
CA ASP A 302 -0.75 8.48 -23.90
C ASP A 302 0.71 8.78 -24.24
N GLU A 303 1.15 10.02 -24.02
CA GLU A 303 2.53 10.44 -24.24
C GLU A 303 3.53 9.66 -23.39
N ILE A 304 3.27 9.53 -22.08
CA ILE A 304 4.09 8.74 -21.15
C ILE A 304 4.14 7.29 -21.62
N TYR A 305 2.98 6.72 -21.95
CA TYR A 305 2.90 5.35 -22.42
C TYR A 305 3.70 5.13 -23.71
N ASN A 306 3.50 6.01 -24.69
CA ASN A 306 4.10 5.89 -26.01
C ASN A 306 5.62 6.04 -25.98
N GLN A 307 6.15 6.91 -25.14
CA GLN A 307 7.60 7.12 -25.03
C GLN A 307 8.30 6.02 -24.22
N LEU A 308 7.72 5.58 -23.10
CA LEU A 308 8.39 4.63 -22.20
C LEU A 308 8.12 3.16 -22.55
N TYR A 309 6.90 2.83 -22.97
CA TYR A 309 6.43 1.43 -22.97
C TYR A 309 6.10 0.87 -24.36
N ARG A 310 5.86 1.71 -25.38
CA ARG A 310 5.47 1.25 -26.72
C ARG A 310 6.52 0.36 -27.38
N ASP A 311 7.79 0.68 -27.23
CA ASP A 311 8.87 -0.12 -27.81
C ASP A 311 9.04 -1.46 -27.07
N ILE A 312 8.82 -1.48 -25.76
CA ILE A 312 8.80 -2.71 -24.95
C ILE A 312 7.66 -3.62 -25.40
N GLU A 313 6.45 -3.06 -25.54
CA GLU A 313 5.25 -3.73 -26.05
C GLU A 313 5.50 -4.35 -27.43
N ARG A 314 5.90 -3.54 -28.42
CA ARG A 314 6.09 -3.98 -29.81
C ARG A 314 7.12 -5.08 -29.97
N ARG A 315 8.20 -5.01 -29.19
CA ARG A 315 9.29 -5.99 -29.24
C ARG A 315 9.04 -7.19 -28.34
N ARG A 316 8.01 -7.16 -27.48
CA ARG A 316 7.80 -8.08 -26.36
C ARG A 316 9.09 -8.29 -25.57
N GLN A 317 9.78 -7.19 -25.30
CA GLN A 317 11.06 -7.18 -24.63
C GLN A 317 10.87 -7.59 -23.17
N ASP A 318 11.60 -8.59 -22.70
CA ASP A 318 11.60 -8.93 -21.28
C ASP A 318 12.15 -7.75 -20.44
N HIS A 319 11.42 -7.47 -19.37
CA HIS A 319 11.56 -6.38 -18.43
C HIS A 319 10.82 -6.65 -17.12
N PHE A 320 11.13 -5.88 -16.08
CA PHE A 320 10.36 -5.81 -14.86
C PHE A 320 10.32 -4.36 -14.36
N THR A 321 9.34 -4.04 -13.52
CA THR A 321 9.18 -2.71 -12.93
C THR A 321 9.13 -2.87 -11.42
N VAL A 322 9.82 -1.98 -10.72
CA VAL A 322 9.76 -1.90 -9.26
C VAL A 322 8.82 -0.75 -8.92
N LEU A 323 7.70 -1.01 -8.26
CA LEU A 323 6.91 0.07 -7.66
C LEU A 323 7.52 0.40 -6.30
N VAL A 324 7.61 1.68 -6.00
CA VAL A 324 8.21 2.17 -4.74
C VAL A 324 7.12 2.82 -3.90
N MET A 325 6.77 2.17 -2.80
CA MET A 325 5.68 2.57 -1.91
C MET A 325 6.23 3.01 -0.54
N PRO A 326 5.99 4.25 -0.09
CA PRO A 326 6.29 4.65 1.29
C PRO A 326 5.17 4.17 2.25
N PHE A 327 5.54 3.58 3.38
CA PHE A 327 4.56 3.10 4.39
C PHE A 327 3.99 4.21 5.27
N HIS A 328 4.77 5.28 5.51
CA HIS A 328 4.42 6.30 6.51
C HIS A 328 4.36 7.71 5.92
N PRO A 329 3.53 7.95 4.88
CA PRO A 329 3.43 9.24 4.23
C PRO A 329 2.96 10.32 5.23
N LYS A 330 3.50 11.52 5.07
CA LYS A 330 3.16 12.71 5.86
C LYS A 330 2.15 13.60 5.17
N SER A 331 2.14 13.59 3.84
CA SER A 331 1.13 14.28 3.04
C SER A 331 -0.26 13.78 3.43
N MET A 332 -1.14 14.75 3.71
CA MET A 332 -2.49 14.50 4.17
C MET A 332 -3.47 15.15 3.20
N GLY A 333 -4.35 14.31 2.66
CA GLY A 333 -5.47 14.71 1.84
C GLY A 333 -6.76 14.84 2.66
N ARG A 334 -7.87 15.01 1.94
CA ARG A 334 -9.22 15.13 2.48
C ARG A 334 -10.25 14.83 1.39
N LEU A 335 -11.50 14.65 1.80
CA LEU A 335 -12.64 14.58 0.89
C LEU A 335 -13.86 15.26 1.50
N TRP A 336 -14.73 15.80 0.65
CA TRP A 336 -15.98 16.44 1.07
C TRP A 336 -17.05 16.30 0.00
N LEU A 337 -18.31 16.53 0.38
CA LEU A 337 -19.41 16.48 -0.56
C LEU A 337 -19.26 17.52 -1.66
N ARG A 338 -19.43 17.08 -2.91
CA ARG A 338 -19.60 17.98 -4.06
C ARG A 338 -20.98 18.63 -4.05
N SER A 339 -21.99 17.82 -3.76
CA SER A 339 -23.40 18.20 -3.76
C SER A 339 -24.18 17.33 -2.78
N LYS A 340 -25.48 17.63 -2.61
CA LYS A 340 -26.42 16.81 -1.83
C LYS A 340 -26.95 15.58 -2.59
N ASP A 341 -26.56 15.40 -3.86
CA ASP A 341 -26.95 14.23 -4.65
C ASP A 341 -26.10 13.03 -4.21
N PRO A 342 -26.70 11.98 -3.64
CA PRO A 342 -25.96 10.80 -3.16
C PRO A 342 -25.30 9.98 -4.27
N LEU A 343 -25.68 10.21 -5.54
CA LEU A 343 -25.12 9.53 -6.70
C LEU A 343 -23.94 10.27 -7.34
N GLN A 344 -23.70 11.53 -6.94
CA GLN A 344 -22.52 12.26 -7.37
C GLN A 344 -21.32 11.93 -6.50
N TRP A 345 -20.17 11.74 -7.14
CA TRP A 345 -18.91 11.49 -6.43
C TRP A 345 -18.51 12.71 -5.58
N PRO A 346 -18.00 12.47 -4.35
CA PRO A 346 -17.45 13.53 -3.53
C PRO A 346 -16.24 14.17 -4.22
N ILE A 347 -15.84 15.35 -3.76
CA ILE A 347 -14.54 15.92 -4.13
C ILE A 347 -13.50 15.20 -3.28
N ILE A 348 -12.49 14.62 -3.95
CA ILE A 348 -11.38 13.91 -3.31
C ILE A 348 -10.11 14.69 -3.66
N ASP A 349 -9.40 15.10 -2.63
CA ASP A 349 -8.15 15.86 -2.73
C ASP A 349 -7.07 15.12 -1.94
N PRO A 350 -6.31 14.22 -2.59
CA PRO A 350 -5.29 13.44 -1.90
C PRO A 350 -4.09 14.25 -1.43
N ASN A 351 -3.85 15.41 -2.04
CA ASN A 351 -2.75 16.31 -1.70
C ASN A 351 -1.38 15.61 -1.64
N TYR A 352 -1.12 14.70 -2.59
CA TYR A 352 0.11 13.92 -2.64
C TYR A 352 1.35 14.80 -2.71
N PHE A 353 2.39 14.42 -1.96
CA PHE A 353 3.69 15.08 -1.93
C PHE A 353 3.68 16.55 -1.53
N ALA A 354 2.64 17.00 -0.83
CA ALA A 354 2.66 18.27 -0.11
C ALA A 354 3.84 18.31 0.88
N GLU A 355 4.18 17.16 1.45
CA GLU A 355 5.37 16.98 2.28
C GLU A 355 6.52 16.43 1.43
N SER A 356 7.58 17.23 1.28
CA SER A 356 8.75 16.86 0.47
C SER A 356 9.45 15.58 0.96
N LYS A 357 9.34 15.27 2.26
CA LYS A 357 9.92 14.07 2.87
C LYS A 357 9.37 12.77 2.27
N ASP A 358 8.11 12.75 1.81
CA ASP A 358 7.50 11.59 1.17
C ASP A 358 8.24 11.24 -0.14
N VAL A 359 8.67 12.27 -0.88
CA VAL A 359 9.46 12.11 -2.11
C VAL A 359 10.87 11.60 -1.78
N GLU A 360 11.51 12.10 -0.74
CA GLU A 360 12.85 11.65 -0.36
C GLU A 360 12.87 10.18 0.07
N PHE A 361 11.81 9.71 0.76
CA PHE A 361 11.69 8.29 1.12
C PHE A 361 11.66 7.40 -0.13
N MET A 362 10.84 7.76 -1.12
CA MET A 362 10.80 7.03 -2.39
C MET A 362 12.10 7.16 -3.17
N LEU A 363 12.78 8.30 -3.15
CA LEU A 363 14.09 8.46 -3.79
C LEU A 363 15.11 7.44 -3.22
N HIS A 364 15.13 7.25 -1.90
CA HIS A 364 15.95 6.20 -1.28
C HIS A 364 15.53 4.79 -1.73
N GLY A 365 14.22 4.54 -1.87
CA GLY A 365 13.69 3.29 -2.43
C GLY A 365 14.12 3.03 -3.88
N ILE A 366 14.07 4.04 -4.75
CA ILE A 366 14.54 3.97 -6.14
C ILE A 366 16.03 3.65 -6.18
N LYS A 367 16.84 4.33 -5.36
CA LYS A 367 18.28 4.04 -5.25
C LYS A 367 18.54 2.60 -4.81
N ALA A 368 17.77 2.10 -3.86
CA ALA A 368 17.85 0.70 -3.43
C ALA A 368 17.46 -0.27 -4.56
N ALA A 369 16.39 0.01 -5.31
CA ALA A 369 15.99 -0.79 -6.47
C ALA A 369 17.08 -0.83 -7.56
N ILE A 370 17.71 0.30 -7.84
CA ILE A 370 18.85 0.38 -8.77
C ILE A 370 20.04 -0.42 -8.24
N ALA A 371 20.37 -0.31 -6.95
CA ALA A 371 21.45 -1.09 -6.35
C ALA A 371 21.19 -2.60 -6.43
N ILE A 372 19.95 -3.04 -6.14
CA ILE A 372 19.53 -4.45 -6.29
C ILE A 372 19.71 -4.92 -7.74
N SER A 373 19.32 -4.09 -8.72
CA SER A 373 19.46 -4.38 -10.15
C SER A 373 20.92 -4.60 -10.59
N GLN A 374 21.89 -4.04 -9.86
CA GLN A 374 23.32 -4.15 -10.14
C GLN A 374 23.99 -5.34 -9.43
N THR A 375 23.26 -6.08 -8.59
CA THR A 375 23.81 -7.26 -7.91
C THR A 375 24.22 -8.35 -8.92
N PRO A 376 25.19 -9.22 -8.60
CA PRO A 376 25.60 -10.30 -9.50
C PRO A 376 24.45 -11.21 -9.95
N ALA A 377 23.45 -11.44 -9.08
CA ALA A 377 22.28 -12.24 -9.42
C ALA A 377 21.43 -11.58 -10.51
N MET A 378 21.14 -10.29 -10.39
CA MET A 378 20.38 -9.53 -11.40
C MET A 378 21.19 -9.29 -12.67
N GLN A 379 22.50 -9.08 -12.55
CA GLN A 379 23.37 -8.94 -13.72
C GLN A 379 23.48 -10.22 -14.56
N LYS A 380 23.29 -11.41 -13.99
CA LYS A 380 23.21 -12.67 -14.76
C LYS A 380 22.06 -12.69 -15.78
N ILE A 381 20.97 -11.97 -15.52
CA ILE A 381 19.86 -11.82 -16.46
C ILE A 381 19.99 -10.56 -17.33
N GLY A 382 21.14 -9.88 -17.31
CA GLY A 382 21.41 -8.70 -18.12
C GLY A 382 20.56 -7.47 -17.75
N THR A 383 20.18 -7.35 -16.47
CA THR A 383 19.36 -6.25 -15.98
C THR A 383 20.02 -4.90 -16.24
N ARG A 384 19.27 -3.99 -16.87
CA ARG A 384 19.67 -2.60 -17.11
C ARG A 384 18.46 -1.68 -16.98
N LEU A 385 18.69 -0.49 -16.43
CA LEU A 385 17.66 0.54 -16.35
C LEU A 385 17.17 0.91 -17.75
N LEU A 386 15.87 1.12 -17.93
CA LEU A 386 15.30 1.66 -19.17
C LEU A 386 15.90 3.05 -19.44
N PRO A 387 16.69 3.25 -20.51
CA PRO A 387 17.46 4.48 -20.72
C PRO A 387 16.63 5.58 -21.40
N ILE A 388 15.37 5.73 -21.01
CA ILE A 388 14.44 6.71 -21.57
C ILE A 388 13.95 7.58 -20.41
N PRO A 389 14.15 8.91 -20.46
CA PRO A 389 13.64 9.81 -19.42
C PRO A 389 12.11 9.82 -19.40
N VAL A 390 11.52 9.95 -18.21
CA VAL A 390 10.09 10.20 -18.07
C VAL A 390 9.74 11.54 -18.73
N PRO A 391 8.67 11.58 -19.58
CA PRO A 391 8.25 12.82 -20.22
C PRO A 391 7.95 13.94 -19.22
N GLY A 392 8.54 15.12 -19.43
CA GLY A 392 8.49 16.27 -18.52
C GLY A 392 9.62 16.35 -17.49
N CYS A 393 10.54 15.37 -17.46
CA CYS A 393 11.69 15.35 -16.57
C CYS A 393 13.04 15.46 -17.31
N GLU A 394 13.04 15.80 -18.59
CA GLU A 394 14.21 15.85 -19.49
C GLU A 394 15.17 16.99 -19.16
N SER A 395 14.71 18.02 -18.43
CA SER A 395 15.55 19.13 -17.99
C SER A 395 16.60 18.73 -16.94
N PHE A 396 16.43 17.55 -16.33
CA PHE A 396 17.36 17.01 -15.34
C PHE A 396 18.28 15.98 -15.98
N GLN A 397 19.52 15.88 -15.49
CA GLN A 397 20.42 14.80 -15.90
C GLN A 397 19.76 13.45 -15.62
N PHE A 398 19.63 12.59 -16.64
CA PHE A 398 18.99 11.30 -16.51
C PHE A 398 19.57 10.48 -15.35
N ALA A 399 18.69 9.86 -14.57
CA ALA A 399 19.01 9.07 -13.37
C ALA A 399 19.70 9.83 -12.21
N SER A 400 19.77 11.17 -12.27
CA SER A 400 20.14 12.00 -11.10
C SER A 400 19.03 12.03 -10.04
N ASP A 401 19.37 12.49 -8.83
CA ASP A 401 18.38 12.65 -7.76
C ASP A 401 17.24 13.61 -8.16
N ASP A 402 17.55 14.70 -8.84
CA ASP A 402 16.55 15.67 -9.29
C ASP A 402 15.65 15.11 -10.39
N TYR A 403 16.22 14.30 -11.30
CA TYR A 403 15.44 13.53 -12.26
C TYR A 403 14.46 12.59 -11.54
N TRP A 404 14.90 11.84 -10.53
CA TRP A 404 14.03 10.93 -9.80
C TRP A 404 12.96 11.65 -8.98
N ARG A 405 13.27 12.80 -8.38
CA ARG A 405 12.27 13.66 -7.71
C ARG A 405 11.18 14.16 -8.67
N CYS A 406 11.54 14.48 -9.91
CA CYS A 406 10.58 14.80 -10.96
C CYS A 406 9.77 13.56 -11.34
N SER A 407 10.44 12.44 -11.63
CA SER A 407 9.84 11.16 -12.00
C SER A 407 8.81 10.67 -10.98
N ILE A 408 9.09 10.76 -9.67
CA ILE A 408 8.17 10.40 -8.59
C ILE A 408 6.83 11.16 -8.69
N ARG A 409 6.90 12.46 -8.97
CA ARG A 409 5.71 13.33 -9.08
C ARG A 409 4.96 13.15 -10.39
N THR A 410 5.67 12.80 -11.47
CA THR A 410 5.07 12.59 -12.79
C THR A 410 4.45 11.20 -12.92
N MET A 411 5.12 10.19 -12.36
CA MET A 411 4.75 8.76 -12.42
C MET A 411 4.09 8.28 -11.13
N THR A 412 3.27 9.13 -10.52
CA THR A 412 2.54 8.81 -9.28
C THR A 412 1.47 7.77 -9.54
N TYR A 413 1.37 6.80 -8.64
CA TYR A 413 0.44 5.68 -8.74
C TYR A 413 -0.23 5.42 -7.39
N THR A 414 -1.56 5.26 -7.42
CA THR A 414 -2.36 4.90 -6.25
C THR A 414 -2.39 3.39 -6.11
N LEU A 415 -2.19 2.89 -4.89
CA LEU A 415 -2.42 1.48 -4.54
C LEU A 415 -3.79 1.25 -3.91
N HIS A 416 -4.62 2.30 -3.86
CA HIS A 416 -5.98 2.27 -3.33
C HIS A 416 -6.01 1.94 -1.82
N HIS A 417 -5.01 2.43 -1.10
CA HIS A 417 -4.82 2.23 0.33
C HIS A 417 -5.35 3.40 1.18
N GLN A 418 -6.42 4.07 0.74
CA GLN A 418 -6.93 5.24 1.45
C GLN A 418 -7.45 4.85 2.84
N VAL A 419 -7.10 5.65 3.85
CA VAL A 419 -7.51 5.49 5.26
C VAL A 419 -7.84 6.83 5.93
N ALA A 420 -8.28 6.79 7.19
CA ALA A 420 -8.48 7.92 8.10
C ALA A 420 -9.62 8.91 7.79
N THR A 421 -10.43 8.67 6.75
CA THR A 421 -11.56 9.54 6.40
C THR A 421 -12.69 9.52 7.43
N CYS A 422 -12.76 8.49 8.26
CA CYS A 422 -13.58 8.41 9.47
C CYS A 422 -12.71 7.99 10.67
N ARG A 423 -11.53 8.60 10.80
CA ARG A 423 -10.47 8.25 11.77
C ARG A 423 -10.99 7.87 13.16
N MET A 424 -10.51 6.74 13.66
CA MET A 424 -10.71 6.29 15.05
C MET A 424 -9.84 7.07 16.03
N GLY A 425 -10.38 7.38 17.20
CA GLY A 425 -9.64 7.99 18.31
C GLY A 425 -10.49 8.12 19.59
N PRO A 426 -9.87 8.46 20.73
CA PRO A 426 -10.58 8.63 21.99
C PRO A 426 -11.57 9.79 21.93
N THR A 427 -12.54 9.83 22.83
CA THR A 427 -13.62 10.84 22.82
C THR A 427 -13.14 12.28 23.01
N ASN A 428 -11.95 12.47 23.61
CA ASN A 428 -11.33 13.79 23.76
C ASN A 428 -10.49 14.22 22.54
N ASP A 429 -10.32 13.36 21.54
CA ASP A 429 -9.65 13.70 20.29
C ASP A 429 -10.65 14.35 19.33
N SER A 430 -10.59 15.68 19.23
CA SER A 430 -11.44 16.48 18.33
C SER A 430 -11.31 16.13 16.84
N THR A 431 -10.32 15.32 16.47
CA THR A 431 -10.03 14.88 15.10
C THR A 431 -10.46 13.44 14.83
N ALA A 432 -11.15 12.81 15.79
CA ALA A 432 -11.72 11.47 15.66
C ALA A 432 -13.21 11.53 15.25
N VAL A 433 -13.62 10.58 14.42
CA VAL A 433 -15.01 10.37 13.99
C VAL A 433 -15.65 9.21 14.76
N VAL A 434 -14.87 8.17 15.07
CA VAL A 434 -15.33 7.01 15.84
C VAL A 434 -14.50 6.74 17.08
N SER A 435 -15.11 6.13 18.09
CA SER A 435 -14.45 5.67 19.33
C SER A 435 -13.63 4.38 19.10
N PRO A 436 -12.83 3.91 20.08
CA PRO A 436 -12.16 2.61 20.04
C PRO A 436 -13.12 1.42 19.87
N GLU A 437 -14.39 1.60 20.24
CA GLU A 437 -15.49 0.64 19.99
C GLU A 437 -16.12 0.85 18.60
N LEU A 438 -15.52 1.65 17.73
CA LEU A 438 -15.96 1.93 16.36
C LEU A 438 -17.31 2.68 16.27
N ARG A 439 -17.81 3.20 17.39
CA ARG A 439 -19.08 3.96 17.47
C ARG A 439 -18.88 5.39 17.00
N VAL A 440 -19.80 5.91 16.20
CA VAL A 440 -19.73 7.30 15.72
C VAL A 440 -19.92 8.27 16.89
N HIS A 441 -18.98 9.20 17.07
CA HIS A 441 -19.01 10.13 18.20
C HIS A 441 -20.25 11.02 18.16
N GLY A 442 -21.05 10.94 19.24
CA GLY A 442 -22.26 11.74 19.40
C GLY A 442 -23.49 11.23 18.65
N ILE A 443 -23.43 10.05 18.02
CA ILE A 443 -24.59 9.37 17.41
C ILE A 443 -24.73 7.97 18.02
N GLN A 444 -25.88 7.69 18.62
CA GLN A 444 -26.21 6.39 19.21
C GLN A 444 -26.60 5.39 18.11
N LYS A 445 -26.32 4.10 18.36
CA LYS A 445 -26.70 2.98 17.48
C LYS A 445 -26.15 3.10 16.05
N LEU A 446 -24.94 3.67 15.91
CA LEU A 446 -24.24 3.80 14.64
C LEU A 446 -22.76 3.47 14.79
N ARG A 447 -22.25 2.57 13.94
CA ARG A 447 -20.82 2.21 13.84
C ARG A 447 -20.31 2.31 12.41
N ILE A 448 -18.98 2.41 12.29
CA ILE A 448 -18.26 2.28 11.02
C ILE A 448 -17.23 1.16 11.17
N ILE A 449 -17.28 0.17 10.29
CA ILE A 449 -16.44 -1.02 10.33
C ILE A 449 -15.88 -1.24 8.92
N ASP A 450 -14.88 -0.45 8.55
CA ASP A 450 -14.12 -0.56 7.30
C ASP A 450 -12.78 0.22 7.41
N SER A 451 -12.00 0.28 6.35
CA SER A 451 -10.68 0.96 6.34
C SER A 451 -10.73 2.47 6.59
N SER A 452 -11.89 3.14 6.53
CA SER A 452 -12.01 4.57 6.81
C SER A 452 -11.61 4.93 8.24
N ILE A 453 -11.74 3.99 9.17
CA ILE A 453 -11.46 4.21 10.60
C ILE A 453 -9.98 4.05 10.96
N ILE A 454 -9.16 3.46 10.08
CA ILE A 454 -7.72 3.26 10.32
C ILE A 454 -7.09 4.65 10.54
N PRO A 455 -6.49 4.92 11.73
CA PRO A 455 -6.15 6.28 12.10
C PRO A 455 -4.90 6.83 11.41
N PHE A 456 -3.98 5.95 11.04
CA PHE A 456 -2.73 6.25 10.35
C PHE A 456 -2.41 5.13 9.35
N PRO A 457 -1.68 5.43 8.26
CA PRO A 457 -1.21 4.41 7.33
C PRO A 457 -0.47 3.29 8.07
N PRO A 458 -0.86 2.01 7.88
CA PRO A 458 -0.14 0.89 8.46
C PRO A 458 1.08 0.54 7.61
N THR A 459 2.08 -0.11 8.21
CA THR A 459 3.16 -0.80 7.50
C THR A 459 2.63 -2.09 6.84
N ALA A 460 1.66 -1.95 5.94
CA ALA A 460 0.98 -3.06 5.27
C ALA A 460 0.12 -2.56 4.10
N HIS A 461 -0.22 -3.48 3.19
CA HIS A 461 -1.40 -3.33 2.34
C HIS A 461 -2.69 -3.36 3.18
N THR A 462 -3.71 -2.59 2.80
CA THR A 462 -4.89 -2.37 3.66
C THR A 462 -5.95 -3.48 3.62
N ASN A 463 -5.78 -4.51 2.80
CA ASN A 463 -6.74 -5.63 2.69
C ASN A 463 -6.80 -6.47 3.98
N ALA A 464 -5.65 -6.89 4.53
CA ALA A 464 -5.62 -7.66 5.78
C ALA A 464 -6.16 -6.85 6.99
N PRO A 465 -5.78 -5.57 7.17
CA PRO A 465 -6.42 -4.69 8.15
C PRO A 465 -7.95 -4.59 8.01
N ALA A 466 -8.49 -4.57 6.79
CA ALA A 466 -9.95 -4.52 6.57
C ALA A 466 -10.66 -5.78 7.12
N PHE A 467 -10.10 -6.97 6.90
CA PHE A 467 -10.62 -8.21 7.50
C PHE A 467 -10.53 -8.20 9.03
N MET A 468 -9.38 -7.76 9.57
CA MET A 468 -9.18 -7.65 11.02
C MET A 468 -10.21 -6.72 11.66
N ILE A 469 -10.48 -5.56 11.05
CA ILE A 469 -11.51 -4.61 11.51
C ILE A 469 -12.89 -5.25 11.46
N GLY A 470 -13.21 -5.99 10.38
CA GLY A 470 -14.47 -6.73 10.26
C GLY A 470 -14.69 -7.74 11.38
N GLU A 471 -13.71 -8.59 11.64
CA GLU A 471 -13.74 -9.60 12.72
C GLU A 471 -13.86 -8.93 14.10
N LYS A 472 -12.97 -7.97 14.40
CA LYS A 472 -12.98 -7.28 15.68
C LYS A 472 -14.29 -6.50 15.89
N GLY A 473 -14.80 -5.86 14.85
CA GLY A 473 -16.04 -5.11 14.87
C GLY A 473 -17.25 -6.00 15.12
N ALA A 474 -17.30 -7.18 14.51
CA ALA A 474 -18.36 -8.17 14.77
C ALA A 474 -18.37 -8.61 16.24
N ASP A 475 -17.21 -8.86 16.84
CA ASP A 475 -17.10 -9.20 18.26
C ASP A 475 -17.53 -8.06 19.17
N LEU A 476 -17.13 -6.81 18.88
CA LEU A 476 -17.57 -5.63 19.65
C LEU A 476 -19.10 -5.46 19.63
N ILE A 477 -19.74 -5.76 18.50
CA ILE A 477 -21.20 -5.74 18.38
C ILE A 477 -21.80 -6.88 19.22
N ARG A 478 -21.29 -8.11 19.11
CA ARG A 478 -21.76 -9.25 19.92
C ARG A 478 -21.66 -8.97 21.41
N THR A 479 -20.53 -8.42 21.87
CA THR A 479 -20.37 -8.02 23.28
C THR A 479 -21.38 -6.97 23.70
N THR A 480 -21.67 -5.99 22.84
CA THR A 480 -22.64 -4.92 23.15
C THR A 480 -24.06 -5.47 23.31
N TRP A 481 -24.43 -6.51 22.55
CA TRP A 481 -25.79 -7.05 22.49
C TRP A 481 -25.92 -8.44 23.13
N LYS A 482 -24.95 -8.82 23.98
CA LYS A 482 -24.80 -10.17 24.52
C LYS A 482 -25.99 -10.62 25.37
N ASP A 483 -26.61 -9.70 26.12
CA ASP A 483 -27.74 -10.01 27.01
C ASP A 483 -29.05 -10.29 26.24
N GLU A 484 -29.03 -10.17 24.91
CA GLU A 484 -30.13 -10.46 23.99
C GLU A 484 -29.77 -11.51 22.93
N MET A 485 -28.61 -12.17 23.06
CA MET A 485 -28.21 -13.34 22.26
C MET A 485 -28.56 -14.62 23.01
#